data_AF-A0A2N2L3R6-F1
#
_entry.id   AF-A0A2N2L3R6-F1
#
_cell.length_a   1.000
_cell.length_b   1.000
_cell.length_c   1.000
_cell.angle_alpha   90.00
_cell.angle_beta   90.00
_cell.angle_gamma   90.00
#
_symmetry.space_group_name_H-M   'P 1'
#
loop_
_entity.id
_entity.type
_entity.pdbx_description
1 polymer ?
#
loop_
_entity_poly.entity_id
_entity_poly.type
_entity_poly.pdbx_seq_one_letter_code
_entity_poly.pdbx_strand_id
1 'polypeptide(L)'
;KGGGTPMHDRLGKLWEDYHHESLGASFAGNPTPLMRVVAVEKSVTPEDRIHPYEEVKRLIENSNYVALAKCACRVSVAKCDKPKEVCLIFDGTGEFLVERGFARQISKEEGINVLDQSEAAGLVHTSNNSADKVSVICNCCPCCCTILRGRTQLNHPHAFEPSRFGALVKSDECVACGLCAEERCPMRAIDVGEDAAFVLEEKCIGCGLCVSTCPTGAMSLIERKQIPPVPATTQDLGVKVLQEKGRLEAFMKVMQS
;
A
#
# COMPACT_ATOMS: atom_id res chain seq x y z
N LYS A 1 8.21 -5.03 21.71
CA LYS A 1 6.93 -5.26 22.42
C LYS A 1 6.11 -3.96 22.41
N GLY A 2 4.89 -3.98 21.86
CA GLY A 2 4.03 -2.79 21.78
C GLY A 2 3.78 -2.19 23.16
N GLY A 3 4.26 -0.96 23.39
CA GLY A 3 4.10 -0.23 24.64
C GLY A 3 2.75 0.49 24.70
N GLY A 4 1.68 -0.28 24.80
CA GLY A 4 0.33 0.21 25.05
C GLY A 4 0.02 0.31 26.55
N THR A 5 -1.05 1.03 26.90
CA THR A 5 -1.71 0.88 28.20
C THR A 5 -2.59 -0.37 28.15
N PRO A 6 -3.07 -0.92 29.30
CA PRO A 6 -4.03 -2.02 29.28
C PRO A 6 -5.28 -1.75 28.44
N MET A 7 -5.68 -0.47 28.34
CA MET A 7 -6.76 -0.02 27.46
C MET A 7 -6.38 -0.16 25.98
N HIS A 8 -5.16 0.22 25.58
CA HIS A 8 -4.69 0.05 24.20
C HIS A 8 -4.60 -1.42 23.81
N ASP A 9 -4.18 -2.30 24.71
CA ASP A 9 -4.13 -3.74 24.44
C ASP A 9 -5.54 -4.33 24.25
N ARG A 10 -6.50 -3.90 25.07
CA ARG A 10 -7.91 -4.27 24.91
C ARG A 10 -8.48 -3.75 23.59
N LEU A 11 -8.20 -2.48 23.26
CA LEU A 11 -8.67 -1.88 22.01
C LEU A 11 -8.05 -2.57 20.78
N GLY A 12 -6.78 -2.97 20.85
CA GLY A 12 -6.12 -3.73 19.80
C GLY A 12 -6.81 -5.07 19.52
N LYS A 13 -7.22 -5.79 20.56
CA LYS A 13 -8.03 -7.02 20.42
C LYS A 13 -9.40 -6.75 19.80
N LEU A 14 -10.13 -5.77 20.31
CA LEU A 14 -11.45 -5.41 19.76
C LEU A 14 -11.36 -4.94 18.30
N TRP A 15 -10.28 -4.24 17.93
CA TRP A 15 -10.03 -3.83 16.55
C TRP A 15 -9.74 -5.03 15.64
N GLU A 16 -9.03 -6.04 16.14
CA GLU A 16 -8.78 -7.29 15.43
C GLU A 16 -10.08 -8.07 15.19
N ASP A 17 -10.92 -8.20 16.21
CA ASP A 17 -12.22 -8.85 16.12
C ASP A 17 -13.11 -8.11 15.10
N TYR A 18 -13.21 -6.78 15.24
CA TYR A 18 -13.97 -5.94 14.31
C TYR A 18 -13.43 -6.00 12.87
N HIS A 19 -12.11 -6.13 12.68
CA HIS A 19 -11.50 -6.34 11.37
C HIS A 19 -12.01 -7.60 10.69
N HIS A 20 -12.03 -8.72 11.41
CA HIS A 20 -12.53 -9.98 10.87
C HIS A 20 -14.05 -9.98 10.65
N GLU A 21 -14.81 -9.34 11.53
CA GLU A 21 -16.28 -9.40 11.48
C GLU A 21 -16.91 -8.42 10.47
N SER A 22 -16.35 -7.22 10.29
CA SER A 22 -17.06 -6.16 9.56
C SER A 22 -16.18 -5.09 8.91
N LEU A 23 -15.14 -4.62 9.59
CA LEU A 23 -14.29 -3.54 9.09
C LEU A 23 -13.48 -3.95 7.86
N GLY A 24 -12.98 -5.20 7.84
CA GLY A 24 -12.33 -5.80 6.68
C GLY A 24 -13.24 -5.73 5.45
N ALA A 25 -14.47 -6.25 5.55
CA ALA A 25 -15.43 -6.18 4.46
C ALA A 25 -15.83 -4.75 4.07
N SER A 26 -15.94 -3.83 5.04
CA SER A 26 -16.38 -2.45 4.76
C SER A 26 -15.34 -1.62 3.99
N PHE A 27 -14.05 -1.84 4.27
CA PHE A 27 -12.94 -1.17 3.59
C PHE A 27 -12.43 -1.93 2.37
N ALA A 28 -12.28 -3.25 2.49
CA ALA A 28 -11.66 -4.12 1.49
C ALA A 28 -12.66 -4.94 0.66
N GLY A 29 -13.95 -4.92 0.98
CA GLY A 29 -14.99 -5.68 0.25
C GLY A 29 -15.73 -4.89 -0.83
N ASN A 30 -15.36 -3.63 -1.08
CA ASN A 30 -16.01 -2.82 -2.12
C ASN A 30 -15.53 -3.26 -3.52
N PRO A 31 -16.41 -3.31 -4.54
CA PRO A 31 -15.99 -3.57 -5.91
C PRO A 31 -14.94 -2.56 -6.40
N THR A 32 -15.14 -1.27 -6.12
CA THR A 32 -14.11 -0.25 -6.38
C THR A 32 -13.16 -0.12 -5.18
N PRO A 33 -11.86 -0.41 -5.36
CA PRO A 33 -10.88 -0.31 -4.28
C PRO A 33 -10.55 1.16 -3.96
N LEU A 34 -10.58 1.51 -2.67
CA LEU A 34 -10.21 2.84 -2.17
C LEU A 34 -8.70 3.08 -2.13
N MET A 35 -7.93 1.99 -2.07
CA MET A 35 -6.48 2.00 -1.94
C MET A 35 -5.85 1.26 -3.12
N ARG A 36 -4.60 1.58 -3.41
CA ARG A 36 -3.83 0.93 -4.45
C ARG A 36 -2.39 0.69 -4.02
N VAL A 37 -1.74 -0.26 -4.67
CA VAL A 37 -0.29 -0.47 -4.57
C VAL A 37 0.41 0.54 -5.47
N VAL A 38 1.53 1.06 -4.98
CA VAL A 38 2.49 1.84 -5.75
C VAL A 38 3.79 1.06 -5.82
N ALA A 39 4.39 0.96 -7.01
CA ALA A 39 5.64 0.21 -7.19
C ALA A 39 6.82 0.91 -6.50
N VAL A 40 7.80 0.12 -6.06
CA VAL A 40 9.12 0.64 -5.66
C VAL A 40 9.80 1.29 -6.86
N GLU A 41 10.22 2.54 -6.71
CA GLU A 41 10.73 3.37 -7.82
C GLU A 41 11.99 2.77 -8.45
N LYS A 42 12.90 2.24 -7.64
CA LYS A 42 14.15 1.59 -8.12
C LYS A 42 13.88 0.36 -8.99
N SER A 43 12.66 -0.16 -8.95
CA SER A 43 12.25 -1.36 -9.67
C SER A 43 11.59 -1.08 -11.01
N VAL A 44 11.38 0.19 -11.36
CA VAL A 44 10.80 0.63 -12.65
C VAL A 44 11.93 1.09 -13.58
N THR A 45 11.97 0.53 -14.79
CA THR A 45 12.97 0.85 -15.82
C THR A 45 12.84 2.33 -16.27
N PRO A 46 13.94 3.00 -16.68
CA PRO A 46 13.89 4.39 -17.14
C PRO A 46 12.88 4.68 -18.25
N GLU A 47 12.68 3.73 -19.16
CA GLU A 47 11.73 3.83 -20.27
C GLU A 47 10.27 3.87 -19.77
N ASP A 48 9.99 3.20 -18.64
CA ASP A 48 8.68 3.13 -17.99
C ASP A 48 8.45 4.24 -16.94
N ARG A 49 9.41 5.18 -16.77
CA ARG A 49 9.33 6.31 -15.80
C ARG A 49 8.43 7.47 -16.23
N ILE A 50 7.71 7.39 -17.34
CA ILE A 50 6.88 8.50 -17.88
C ILE A 50 5.51 8.56 -17.17
N HIS A 51 5.45 8.28 -15.87
CA HIS A 51 4.19 7.95 -15.19
C HIS A 51 4.06 8.64 -13.81
N PRO A 52 3.48 9.85 -13.78
CA PRO A 52 3.48 10.72 -12.61
C PRO A 52 2.95 10.10 -11.30
N TYR A 53 1.99 9.19 -11.42
CA TYR A 53 1.21 8.65 -10.30
C TYR A 53 1.77 7.36 -9.70
N GLU A 54 2.79 6.75 -10.31
CA GLU A 54 3.49 5.58 -9.76
C GLU A 54 4.87 5.93 -9.20
N GLU A 55 5.29 7.19 -9.36
CA GLU A 55 6.53 7.70 -8.80
C GLU A 55 6.28 8.25 -7.40
N VAL A 56 6.48 7.42 -6.38
CA VAL A 56 6.23 7.80 -4.98
C VAL A 56 6.95 9.11 -4.59
N LYS A 57 8.17 9.34 -5.12
CA LYS A 57 8.89 10.61 -4.92
C LYS A 57 8.19 11.81 -5.53
N ARG A 58 7.67 11.68 -6.75
CA ARG A 58 6.94 12.77 -7.42
C ARG A 58 5.66 13.15 -6.65
N LEU A 59 5.03 12.17 -6.00
CA LEU A 59 3.89 12.41 -5.10
C LEU A 59 4.31 13.27 -3.91
N ILE A 60 5.46 13.01 -3.30
CA ILE A 60 6.03 13.82 -2.21
C ILE A 60 6.45 15.20 -2.73
N GLU A 61 7.12 15.28 -3.89
CA GLU A 61 7.62 16.51 -4.48
C GLU A 61 6.50 17.49 -4.84
N ASN A 62 5.36 16.99 -5.29
CA ASN A 62 4.20 17.81 -5.65
C ASN A 62 3.36 18.25 -4.44
N SER A 63 3.56 17.64 -3.26
CA SER A 63 2.82 18.02 -2.05
C SER A 63 3.29 19.37 -1.51
N ASN A 64 2.37 20.11 -0.89
CA ASN A 64 2.68 21.36 -0.19
C ASN A 64 3.06 21.11 1.27
N TYR A 65 2.54 20.04 1.85
CA TYR A 65 2.77 19.67 3.23
C TYR A 65 2.99 18.17 3.36
N VAL A 66 3.98 17.77 4.17
CA VAL A 66 4.28 16.36 4.48
C VAL A 66 4.26 16.17 5.98
N ALA A 67 3.41 15.26 6.44
CA ALA A 67 3.34 14.82 7.82
C ALA A 67 3.72 13.35 7.94
N LEU A 68 4.42 13.01 9.02
CA LEU A 68 4.74 11.63 9.39
C LEU A 68 3.93 11.23 10.62
N ALA A 69 3.23 10.11 10.50
CA ALA A 69 2.48 9.50 11.58
C ALA A 69 2.95 8.06 11.83
N LYS A 70 2.62 7.54 13.02
CA LYS A 70 2.74 6.11 13.29
C LYS A 70 1.69 5.34 12.50
N CYS A 71 2.06 4.19 11.93
CA CYS A 71 1.13 3.29 11.25
C CYS A 71 0.07 2.78 12.24
N ALA A 72 -1.15 3.31 12.14
CA ALA A 72 -2.26 2.98 13.04
C ALA A 72 -2.51 1.46 13.11
N CYS A 73 -2.54 0.79 11.95
CA CYS A 73 -2.74 -0.66 11.88
C CYS A 73 -1.65 -1.43 12.65
N ARG A 74 -0.37 -1.07 12.46
CA ARG A 74 0.76 -1.77 13.11
C ARG A 74 0.83 -1.45 14.61
N VAL A 75 0.47 -0.23 15.02
CA VAL A 75 0.38 0.15 16.43
C VAL A 75 -0.72 -0.64 17.12
N SER A 76 -1.92 -0.72 16.54
CA SER A 76 -3.07 -1.40 17.15
C SER A 76 -2.92 -2.91 17.17
N VAL A 77 -2.49 -3.52 16.06
CA VAL A 77 -2.42 -4.99 15.92
C VAL A 77 -1.15 -5.57 16.55
N ALA A 78 -0.04 -4.84 16.51
CA ALA A 78 1.23 -5.19 17.16
C ALA A 78 1.79 -6.61 16.84
N LYS A 79 1.47 -7.17 15.66
CA LYS A 79 1.92 -8.52 15.23
C LYS A 79 3.38 -8.60 14.74
N CYS A 80 4.09 -7.47 14.61
CA CYS A 80 5.49 -7.44 14.19
C CYS A 80 6.24 -6.24 14.76
N ASP A 81 7.57 -6.27 14.68
CA ASP A 81 8.46 -5.18 15.10
C ASP A 81 8.96 -4.31 13.93
N LYS A 82 8.32 -4.37 12.76
CA LYS A 82 8.66 -3.48 11.62
C LYS A 82 8.50 -1.99 12.01
N PRO A 83 9.25 -1.06 11.38
CA PRO A 83 9.24 0.37 11.73
C PRO A 83 7.84 0.95 11.81
N LYS A 84 7.53 1.82 12.78
CA LYS A 84 6.17 2.32 13.00
C LYS A 84 5.93 3.71 12.44
N GLU A 85 6.93 4.59 12.39
CA GLU A 85 6.83 5.91 11.78
C GLU A 85 7.01 5.80 10.26
N VAL A 86 5.96 5.33 9.59
CA VAL A 86 5.98 5.04 8.15
C VAL A 86 4.68 5.40 7.44
N CYS A 87 3.83 6.24 8.04
CA CYS A 87 2.61 6.73 7.42
C CYS A 87 2.83 8.18 7.01
N LEU A 88 2.99 8.42 5.70
CA LEU A 88 3.14 9.77 5.15
C LEU A 88 1.76 10.29 4.80
N ILE A 89 1.44 11.50 5.24
CA ILE A 89 0.13 12.13 5.07
C ILE A 89 0.36 13.53 4.51
N PHE A 90 -0.42 13.89 3.50
CA PHE A 90 -0.13 15.07 2.70
C PHE A 90 -1.18 16.17 2.87
N ASP A 91 -0.74 17.39 2.60
CA ASP A 91 -1.56 18.60 2.51
C ASP A 91 -2.51 18.77 3.71
N GLY A 92 -3.74 19.23 3.48
CA GLY A 92 -4.67 19.59 4.57
C GLY A 92 -4.99 18.44 5.53
N THR A 93 -4.86 17.17 5.12
CA THR A 93 -5.02 16.04 6.04
C THR A 93 -3.82 15.91 6.96
N GLY A 94 -2.61 16.15 6.44
CA GLY A 94 -1.38 16.19 7.21
C GLY A 94 -1.40 17.32 8.23
N GLU A 95 -1.73 18.54 7.81
CA GLU A 95 -1.84 19.72 8.68
C GLU A 95 -2.79 19.45 9.86
N PHE A 96 -4.01 18.99 9.57
CA PHE A 96 -5.00 18.67 10.59
C PHE A 96 -4.51 17.67 11.64
N LEU A 97 -3.79 16.62 11.21
CA LEU A 97 -3.28 15.61 12.14
C LEU A 97 -2.08 16.09 12.97
N VAL A 98 -1.27 16.98 12.42
CA VAL A 98 -0.19 17.64 13.16
C VAL A 98 -0.77 18.56 14.24
N GLU A 99 -1.76 19.38 13.91
CA GLU A 99 -2.44 20.26 14.87
C GLU A 99 -3.08 19.49 16.04
N ARG A 100 -3.60 18.30 15.76
CA ARG A 100 -4.22 17.41 16.77
C ARG A 100 -3.21 16.57 17.56
N GLY A 101 -1.92 16.66 17.26
CA GLY A 101 -0.86 15.90 17.95
C GLY A 101 -0.79 14.42 17.55
N PHE A 102 -1.38 14.03 16.43
CA PHE A 102 -1.35 12.64 15.92
C PHE A 102 -0.24 12.38 14.90
N ALA A 103 0.33 13.44 14.33
CA ALA A 103 1.44 13.39 13.39
C ALA A 103 2.45 14.51 13.69
N ARG A 104 3.62 14.47 13.04
CA ARG A 104 4.58 15.57 13.04
C ARG A 104 4.87 16.02 11.61
N GLN A 105 5.05 17.32 11.40
CA GLN A 105 5.51 17.83 10.12
C GLN A 105 6.94 17.36 9.86
N ILE A 106 7.24 17.02 8.61
CA ILE A 106 8.57 16.60 8.17
C ILE A 106 8.97 17.29 6.86
N SER A 107 10.26 17.24 6.53
CA SER A 107 10.73 17.68 5.22
C SER A 107 10.39 16.64 4.14
N LYS A 108 10.39 17.07 2.86
CA LYS A 108 10.25 16.15 1.72
C LYS A 108 11.38 15.12 1.68
N GLU A 109 12.60 15.54 1.99
CA GLU A 109 13.78 14.66 2.06
C GLU A 109 13.61 13.57 3.15
N GLU A 110 13.12 13.95 4.33
CA GLU A 110 12.80 12.98 5.38
C GLU A 110 11.70 12.01 4.92
N GLY A 111 10.71 12.50 4.16
CA GLY A 111 9.66 11.65 3.58
C GLY A 111 10.22 10.60 2.62
N ILE A 112 11.18 10.97 1.77
CA ILE A 112 11.88 10.04 0.87
C ILE A 112 12.67 9.01 1.68
N ASN A 113 13.38 9.44 2.72
CA ASN A 113 14.12 8.54 3.60
C ASN A 113 13.19 7.51 4.30
N VAL A 114 11.98 7.91 4.66
CA VAL A 114 10.96 6.99 5.22
C VAL A 114 10.55 5.92 4.20
N LEU A 115 10.45 6.26 2.92
CA LEU A 115 10.18 5.29 1.87
C LEU A 115 11.34 4.31 1.71
N ASP A 116 12.57 4.79 1.62
CA ASP A 116 13.77 3.94 1.50
C ASP A 116 13.88 2.95 2.67
N GLN A 117 13.65 3.42 3.89
CA GLN A 117 13.62 2.56 5.09
C GLN A 117 12.47 1.55 5.04
N SER A 118 11.32 1.95 4.52
CA SER A 118 10.16 1.07 4.37
C SER A 118 10.42 -0.05 3.36
N GLU A 119 11.06 0.27 2.23
CA GLU A 119 11.48 -0.70 1.21
C GLU A 119 12.49 -1.70 1.77
N ALA A 120 13.52 -1.20 2.45
CA ALA A 120 14.52 -2.05 3.11
C ALA A 120 13.87 -3.00 4.11
N ALA A 121 12.86 -2.51 4.85
CA ALA A 121 12.06 -3.31 5.78
C ALA A 121 11.03 -4.23 5.10
N GLY A 122 10.95 -4.28 3.77
CA GLY A 122 10.01 -5.12 3.02
C GLY A 122 8.55 -4.71 3.20
N LEU A 123 8.29 -3.40 3.28
CA LEU A 123 6.94 -2.84 3.36
C LEU A 123 6.43 -2.47 1.97
N VAL A 124 5.15 -2.70 1.74
CA VAL A 124 4.48 -2.37 0.48
C VAL A 124 4.01 -0.93 0.52
N HIS A 125 4.43 -0.13 -0.45
CA HIS A 125 3.90 1.22 -0.65
C HIS A 125 2.46 1.13 -1.14
N THR A 126 1.56 1.80 -0.43
CA THR A 126 0.14 1.88 -0.78
C THR A 126 -0.33 3.32 -0.68
N SER A 127 -1.24 3.72 -1.55
CA SER A 127 -1.78 5.08 -1.61
C SER A 127 -3.30 5.06 -1.85
N ASN A 128 -3.97 6.19 -1.68
CA ASN A 128 -5.36 6.34 -2.13
C ASN A 128 -5.46 6.09 -3.65
N ASN A 129 -6.54 5.45 -4.08
CA ASN A 129 -6.72 5.05 -5.47
C ASN A 129 -7.27 6.20 -6.33
N SER A 130 -6.45 7.23 -6.55
CA SER A 130 -6.83 8.37 -7.39
C SER A 130 -5.64 8.99 -8.11
N ALA A 131 -5.90 9.60 -9.27
CA ALA A 131 -4.89 10.30 -10.04
C ALA A 131 -4.71 11.76 -9.58
N ASP A 132 -5.77 12.49 -9.23
CA ASP A 132 -5.68 13.95 -8.99
C ASP A 132 -4.73 14.36 -7.86
N LYS A 133 -4.71 13.60 -6.77
CA LYS A 133 -3.89 13.90 -5.59
C LYS A 133 -3.62 12.67 -4.75
N VAL A 134 -2.57 12.79 -3.95
CA VAL A 134 -2.22 11.79 -2.94
C VAL A 134 -2.48 12.38 -1.57
N SER A 135 -3.35 11.73 -0.80
CA SER A 135 -3.64 12.14 0.57
C SER A 135 -2.80 11.36 1.58
N VAL A 136 -2.38 10.15 1.22
CA VAL A 136 -1.64 9.25 2.11
C VAL A 136 -0.74 8.31 1.33
N ILE A 137 0.47 8.07 1.85
CA ILE A 137 1.28 6.91 1.51
C ILE A 137 1.46 6.07 2.77
N CYS A 138 0.89 4.87 2.75
CA CYS A 138 0.99 3.87 3.79
C CYS A 138 2.03 2.81 3.41
N ASN A 139 2.97 2.53 4.31
CA ASN A 139 3.98 1.48 4.13
C ASN A 139 3.60 0.21 4.91
N CYS A 140 3.00 -0.75 4.21
CA CYS A 140 2.16 -1.79 4.78
C CYS A 140 2.86 -3.15 4.90
N CYS A 141 2.51 -3.94 5.93
CA CYS A 141 2.83 -5.39 5.98
C CYS A 141 1.54 -6.21 5.87
N PRO A 142 1.59 -7.44 5.31
CA PRO A 142 0.42 -8.34 5.29
C PRO A 142 0.03 -8.82 6.70
N CYS A 143 0.88 -8.57 7.70
CA CYS A 143 0.70 -9.00 9.08
C CYS A 143 -0.28 -8.15 9.89
N CYS A 144 -0.34 -6.84 9.63
CA CYS A 144 -1.10 -5.87 10.43
C CYS A 144 -2.04 -5.01 9.58
N CYS A 145 -1.70 -4.74 8.32
CA CYS A 145 -2.44 -3.77 7.52
C CYS A 145 -3.85 -4.28 7.18
N THR A 146 -4.87 -3.50 7.56
CA THR A 146 -6.28 -3.75 7.23
C THR A 146 -6.49 -4.04 5.74
N ILE A 147 -5.79 -3.31 4.88
CA ILE A 147 -5.96 -3.39 3.42
C ILE A 147 -5.29 -4.65 2.85
N LEU A 148 -4.01 -4.89 3.17
CA LEU A 148 -3.31 -6.07 2.66
C LEU A 148 -3.94 -7.38 3.16
N ARG A 149 -4.41 -7.38 4.41
CA ARG A 149 -5.12 -8.53 5.01
C ARG A 149 -6.45 -8.82 4.33
N GLY A 150 -7.06 -7.83 3.69
CA GLY A 150 -8.23 -8.03 2.83
C GLY A 150 -7.99 -9.12 1.79
N ARG A 151 -6.88 -9.08 1.06
CA ARG A 151 -6.51 -10.14 0.10
C ARG A 151 -5.85 -11.35 0.76
N THR A 152 -4.95 -11.16 1.73
CA THR A 152 -4.12 -12.27 2.24
C THR A 152 -4.77 -13.13 3.32
N GLN A 153 -5.83 -12.64 3.97
CA GLN A 153 -6.50 -13.34 5.08
C GLN A 153 -8.02 -13.42 4.92
N LEU A 154 -8.64 -12.46 4.24
CA LEU A 154 -10.10 -12.34 4.15
C LEU A 154 -10.67 -12.73 2.77
N ASN A 155 -9.82 -13.14 1.82
CA ASN A 155 -10.23 -13.50 0.45
C ASN A 155 -11.08 -12.43 -0.25
N HIS A 156 -10.78 -11.15 -0.01
CA HIS A 156 -11.40 -10.03 -0.71
C HIS A 156 -10.54 -9.62 -1.91
N PRO A 157 -10.86 -10.06 -3.14
CA PRO A 157 -10.04 -9.80 -4.32
C PRO A 157 -9.95 -8.30 -4.66
N HIS A 158 -10.90 -7.49 -4.22
CA HIS A 158 -10.94 -6.04 -4.48
C HIS A 158 -10.45 -5.19 -3.29
N ALA A 159 -9.70 -5.77 -2.34
CA ALA A 159 -9.21 -5.04 -1.17
C ALA A 159 -8.40 -3.77 -1.51
N PHE A 160 -7.66 -3.82 -2.60
CA PHE A 160 -6.87 -2.73 -3.15
C PHE A 160 -6.59 -2.99 -4.62
N GLU A 161 -6.36 -1.96 -5.41
CA GLU A 161 -5.93 -2.09 -6.81
C GLU A 161 -4.43 -2.45 -6.87
N PRO A 162 -3.97 -3.41 -7.69
CA PRO A 162 -2.54 -3.61 -7.90
C PRO A 162 -1.94 -2.42 -8.67
N SER A 163 -0.60 -2.34 -8.72
CA SER A 163 0.04 -1.33 -9.57
C SER A 163 -0.14 -1.69 -11.06
N ARG A 164 0.19 -0.74 -11.94
CA ARG A 164 0.23 -0.99 -13.39
C ARG A 164 1.24 -2.05 -13.83
N PHE A 165 2.11 -2.48 -12.92
CA PHE A 165 3.21 -3.38 -13.21
C PHE A 165 2.98 -4.80 -12.69
N GLY A 166 3.57 -5.77 -13.38
CA GLY A 166 3.75 -7.16 -12.94
C GLY A 166 5.24 -7.48 -12.82
N ALA A 167 5.59 -8.40 -11.91
CA ALA A 167 6.96 -8.88 -11.81
C ALA A 167 7.25 -9.90 -12.92
N LEU A 168 8.44 -9.83 -13.50
CA LEU A 168 8.97 -10.79 -14.46
C LEU A 168 10.30 -11.34 -13.95
N VAL A 169 10.55 -12.63 -14.20
CA VAL A 169 11.84 -13.29 -13.93
C VAL A 169 12.54 -13.56 -15.25
N LYS A 170 13.80 -13.13 -15.35
CA LYS A 170 14.73 -13.58 -16.38
C LYS A 170 15.37 -14.88 -15.92
N SER A 171 14.93 -16.00 -16.48
CA SER A 171 15.32 -17.33 -16.02
C SER A 171 16.81 -17.62 -16.18
N ASP A 172 17.45 -17.05 -17.20
CA ASP A 172 18.88 -17.18 -17.51
C ASP A 172 19.80 -16.45 -16.53
N GLU A 173 19.30 -15.41 -15.87
CA GLU A 173 20.02 -14.66 -14.82
C GLU A 173 19.66 -15.15 -13.39
N CYS A 174 18.65 -16.00 -13.26
CA CYS A 174 18.16 -16.48 -11.98
C CYS A 174 19.03 -17.64 -11.46
N VAL A 175 19.30 -17.62 -10.15
CA VAL A 175 20.07 -18.69 -9.46
C VAL A 175 19.21 -19.45 -8.44
N ALA A 176 17.88 -19.40 -8.59
CA ALA A 176 16.91 -20.07 -7.72
C ALA A 176 17.12 -19.87 -6.19
N CYS A 177 17.70 -18.75 -5.76
CA CYS A 177 18.07 -18.53 -4.34
C CYS A 177 16.88 -18.34 -3.36
N GLY A 178 15.66 -18.18 -3.87
CA GLY A 178 14.44 -18.08 -3.05
C GLY A 178 14.17 -16.77 -2.32
N LEU A 179 15.14 -15.86 -2.20
CA LEU A 179 14.99 -14.58 -1.46
C LEU A 179 13.75 -13.76 -1.86
N CYS A 180 13.43 -13.72 -3.16
CA CYS A 180 12.27 -12.98 -3.67
C CYS A 180 10.94 -13.58 -3.20
N ALA A 181 10.84 -14.90 -3.13
CA ALA A 181 9.65 -15.62 -2.69
C ALA A 181 9.50 -15.61 -1.17
N GLU A 182 10.59 -15.92 -0.45
CA GLU A 182 10.57 -16.18 0.99
C GLU A 182 10.59 -14.89 1.83
N GLU A 183 11.43 -13.93 1.47
CA GLU A 183 11.65 -12.73 2.31
C GLU A 183 10.86 -11.50 1.84
N ARG A 184 10.52 -11.43 0.55
CA ARG A 184 10.06 -10.18 -0.07
C ARG A 184 8.64 -10.20 -0.57
N CYS A 185 8.09 -11.32 -1.04
CA CYS A 185 6.78 -11.34 -1.65
C CYS A 185 5.65 -11.40 -0.60
N PRO A 186 4.91 -10.30 -0.33
CA PRO A 186 3.87 -10.29 0.69
C PRO A 186 2.62 -11.08 0.29
N MET A 187 2.49 -11.40 -1.00
CA MET A 187 1.33 -12.09 -1.59
C MET A 187 1.58 -13.57 -1.89
N ARG A 188 2.80 -14.09 -1.65
CA ARG A 188 3.20 -15.44 -2.07
C ARG A 188 2.89 -15.69 -3.55
N ALA A 189 3.25 -14.72 -4.37
CA ALA A 189 3.05 -14.69 -5.81
C ALA A 189 4.29 -15.16 -6.59
N ILE A 190 5.28 -15.73 -5.91
CA ILE A 190 6.53 -16.21 -6.51
C ILE A 190 6.78 -17.59 -5.95
N ASP A 191 6.98 -18.56 -6.84
CA ASP A 191 7.41 -19.91 -6.52
C ASP A 191 8.83 -20.10 -7.05
N VAL A 192 9.59 -21.00 -6.41
CA VAL A 192 10.99 -21.27 -6.73
C VAL A 192 11.08 -22.67 -7.31
N GLY A 193 11.40 -22.76 -8.61
CA GLY A 193 11.69 -24.03 -9.27
C GLY A 193 13.14 -24.46 -9.04
N GLU A 194 13.53 -25.55 -9.70
CA GLU A 194 14.89 -26.09 -9.63
C GLU A 194 15.93 -25.11 -10.21
N ASP A 195 15.65 -24.54 -11.39
CA ASP A 195 16.59 -23.67 -12.09
C ASP A 195 16.27 -22.17 -11.92
N ALA A 196 15.00 -21.81 -11.77
CA ALA A 196 14.58 -20.41 -11.69
C ALA A 196 13.28 -20.23 -10.88
N ALA A 197 13.09 -19.02 -10.37
CA ALA A 197 11.81 -18.58 -9.82
C ALA A 197 10.81 -18.24 -10.94
N PHE A 198 9.52 -18.34 -10.64
CA PHE A 198 8.44 -17.95 -11.54
C PHE A 198 7.34 -17.19 -10.79
N VAL A 199 6.69 -16.26 -11.48
CA VAL A 199 5.69 -15.36 -10.90
C VAL A 199 4.28 -15.85 -11.25
N LEU A 200 3.44 -15.96 -10.22
CA LEU A 200 2.01 -16.19 -10.34
C LEU A 200 1.32 -14.83 -10.60
N GLU A 201 1.06 -14.53 -11.87
CA GLU A 201 0.57 -13.22 -12.32
C GLU A 201 -0.71 -12.76 -11.60
N GLU A 202 -1.60 -13.71 -11.29
CA GLU A 202 -2.90 -13.46 -10.65
C GLU A 202 -2.78 -13.05 -9.17
N LYS A 203 -1.67 -13.42 -8.51
CA LYS A 203 -1.38 -13.03 -7.12
C LYS A 203 -0.45 -11.83 -7.05
N CYS A 204 0.31 -11.56 -8.11
CA CYS A 204 1.29 -10.49 -8.13
C CYS A 204 0.60 -9.14 -8.08
N ILE A 205 0.98 -8.30 -7.11
CA ILE A 205 0.40 -6.95 -6.93
C ILE A 205 1.28 -5.83 -7.48
N GLY A 206 2.43 -6.17 -8.07
CA GLY A 206 3.30 -5.19 -8.71
C GLY A 206 4.06 -4.25 -7.76
N CYS A 207 4.31 -4.68 -6.52
CA CYS A 207 4.99 -3.84 -5.52
C CYS A 207 6.49 -3.61 -5.78
N GLY A 208 7.18 -4.49 -6.51
CA GLY A 208 8.58 -4.31 -6.85
C GLY A 208 9.61 -4.64 -5.76
N LEU A 209 9.20 -5.10 -4.57
CA LEU A 209 10.12 -5.48 -3.48
C LEU A 209 11.07 -6.63 -3.84
N CYS A 210 10.63 -7.53 -4.74
CA CYS A 210 11.45 -8.64 -5.23
C CYS A 210 12.58 -8.16 -6.15
N VAL A 211 12.37 -7.08 -6.90
CA VAL A 211 13.37 -6.48 -7.80
C VAL A 211 14.50 -5.85 -7.01
N SER A 212 14.18 -5.02 -6.01
CA SER A 212 15.18 -4.32 -5.20
C SER A 212 16.05 -5.24 -4.33
N THR A 213 15.67 -6.50 -4.17
CA THR A 213 16.39 -7.50 -3.35
C THR A 213 17.14 -8.53 -4.19
N CYS A 214 16.83 -8.68 -5.48
CA CYS A 214 17.42 -9.74 -6.30
C CYS A 214 18.92 -9.53 -6.47
N PRO A 215 19.79 -10.44 -5.97
CA PRO A 215 21.23 -10.23 -5.97
C PRO A 215 21.84 -10.33 -7.38
N THR A 216 21.17 -11.03 -8.30
CA THR A 216 21.62 -11.20 -9.69
C THR A 216 20.99 -10.21 -10.66
N GLY A 217 19.99 -9.45 -10.23
CA GLY A 217 19.22 -8.57 -11.13
C GLY A 217 18.20 -9.29 -12.01
N ALA A 218 17.95 -10.59 -11.79
CA ALA A 218 17.03 -11.41 -12.58
C ALA A 218 15.55 -11.01 -12.49
N MET A 219 15.17 -10.13 -11.57
CA MET A 219 13.80 -9.67 -11.37
C MET A 219 13.62 -8.30 -12.01
N SER A 220 12.52 -8.09 -12.75
CA SER A 220 12.11 -6.77 -13.24
C SER A 220 10.61 -6.52 -13.03
N LEU A 221 10.19 -5.27 -13.14
CA LEU A 221 8.79 -4.92 -13.35
C LEU A 221 8.55 -4.65 -14.83
N ILE A 222 7.44 -5.16 -15.35
CA ILE A 222 6.94 -4.90 -16.70
C ILE A 222 5.51 -4.39 -16.63
N GLU A 223 5.09 -3.58 -17.60
CA GLU A 223 3.69 -3.13 -17.67
C GLU A 223 2.74 -4.32 -17.91
N ARG A 224 1.59 -4.30 -17.22
CA ARG A 224 0.56 -5.32 -17.40
C ARG A 224 -0.14 -5.13 -18.74
N LYS A 225 -0.49 -6.25 -19.37
CA LYS A 225 -1.39 -6.26 -20.54
C LYS A 225 -2.73 -5.59 -20.25
N GLN A 226 -3.27 -5.81 -19.04
CA GLN A 226 -4.47 -5.13 -18.55
C GLN A 226 -4.07 -4.18 -17.43
N ILE A 227 -4.05 -2.89 -17.74
CA ILE A 227 -3.71 -1.84 -16.79
C ILE A 227 -4.91 -1.63 -15.85
N PRO A 228 -4.73 -1.71 -14.53
CA PRO A 228 -5.80 -1.44 -13.59
C PRO A 228 -6.28 0.03 -13.71
N PRO A 229 -7.59 0.28 -13.75
CA PRO A 229 -8.12 1.63 -13.93
C PRO A 229 -7.86 2.48 -12.68
N VAL A 230 -7.58 3.76 -12.91
CA VAL A 230 -7.37 4.74 -11.84
C VAL A 230 -8.45 5.82 -11.96
N PRO A 231 -9.28 6.03 -10.93
CA PRO A 231 -10.21 7.16 -10.89
C PRO A 231 -9.48 8.48 -11.10
N ALA A 232 -10.05 9.35 -11.95
CA ALA A 232 -9.45 10.64 -12.27
C ALA A 232 -9.30 11.51 -11.03
N THR A 233 -10.34 11.56 -10.18
CA THR A 233 -10.33 12.33 -8.94
C THR A 233 -10.77 11.54 -7.72
N THR A 234 -10.39 12.02 -6.54
CA THR A 234 -10.82 11.46 -5.26
C THR A 234 -12.34 11.57 -5.10
N GLN A 235 -12.95 12.61 -5.67
CA GLN A 235 -14.39 12.81 -5.74
C GLN A 235 -15.07 11.74 -6.60
N ASP A 236 -14.55 11.45 -7.79
CA ASP A 236 -15.10 10.41 -8.67
C ASP A 236 -15.05 9.02 -8.00
N LEU A 237 -13.92 8.71 -7.34
CA LEU A 237 -13.78 7.51 -6.52
C LEU A 237 -14.86 7.45 -5.44
N GLY A 238 -15.06 8.55 -4.69
CA GLY A 238 -16.03 8.65 -3.61
C GLY A 238 -17.47 8.44 -4.10
N VAL A 239 -17.86 9.12 -5.19
CA VAL A 239 -19.18 8.98 -5.81
C VAL A 239 -19.43 7.53 -6.22
N LYS A 240 -18.46 6.91 -6.92
CA LYS A 240 -18.58 5.52 -7.38
C LYS A 240 -18.77 4.55 -6.20
N VAL A 241 -17.95 4.66 -5.17
CA VAL A 241 -18.05 3.81 -3.96
C VAL A 241 -19.35 4.03 -3.22
N LEU A 242 -19.81 5.28 -3.08
CA LEU A 242 -21.09 5.58 -2.43
C LEU A 242 -22.28 5.03 -3.23
N GLN A 243 -22.21 5.07 -4.55
CA GLN A 243 -23.21 4.49 -5.43
C GLN A 243 -23.26 2.97 -5.29
N GLU A 244 -22.11 2.29 -5.33
CA GLU A 244 -21.99 0.84 -5.09
C GLU A 244 -22.54 0.42 -3.72
N LYS A 245 -22.41 1.29 -2.71
CA LYS A 245 -22.94 1.08 -1.36
C LYS A 245 -24.41 1.46 -1.19
N GLY A 246 -25.06 2.03 -2.20
CA GLY A 246 -26.43 2.56 -2.08
C GLY A 246 -26.56 3.72 -1.09
N ARG A 247 -25.48 4.49 -0.87
CA ARG A 247 -25.42 5.58 0.13
C ARG A 247 -25.29 6.98 -0.47
N LEU A 248 -25.22 7.09 -1.80
CA LEU A 248 -24.99 8.36 -2.48
C LEU A 248 -26.07 9.40 -2.17
N GLU A 249 -27.35 9.04 -2.25
CA GLU A 249 -28.46 9.98 -1.98
C GLU A 249 -28.43 10.52 -0.55
N ALA A 250 -28.16 9.66 0.43
CA ALA A 250 -28.06 10.06 1.83
C ALA A 250 -26.89 11.03 2.06
N PHE A 251 -25.75 10.77 1.42
CA PHE A 251 -24.59 11.67 1.48
C PHE A 251 -24.90 13.04 0.85
N MET A 252 -25.54 13.07 -0.32
CA MET A 252 -25.91 14.32 -1.00
C MET A 252 -26.82 15.20 -0.15
N LYS A 253 -27.75 14.60 0.61
CA LYS A 253 -28.62 15.34 1.54
C LYS A 253 -27.83 16.04 2.65
N VAL A 254 -26.78 15.40 3.18
CA VAL A 254 -25.92 15.99 4.23
C VAL A 254 -25.04 17.10 3.66
N MET A 255 -24.60 16.98 2.42
CA MET A 255 -23.76 18.02 1.78
C MET A 255 -24.56 19.27 1.38
N GLN A 256 -25.89 19.17 1.31
CA GLN A 256 -26.79 20.29 0.98
C GLN A 256 -27.34 21.01 2.22
N SER A 257 -27.10 20.48 3.42
CA SER A 257 -27.49 21.06 4.72
C SER A 257 -26.35 21.83 5.36
#